data_AF-A0A8J9SCU7-F1
#
_entry.id   AF-A0A8J9SCU7-F1
#
_cell.length_a   1.000
_cell.length_b   1.000
_cell.length_c   1.000
_cell.angle_alpha   90.00
_cell.angle_beta   90.00
_cell.angle_gamma   90.00
#
_symmetry.space_group_name_H-M   'P 1'
#
loop_
_entity.id
_entity.type
_entity.pdbx_description
1 polymer ?
#
loop_
_entity_poly.entity_id
_entity_poly.type
_entity_poly.pdbx_seq_one_letter_code
_entity_poly.pdbx_strand_id
1 'polypeptide(L)' 'MSSQILPRLRLVHFSDVYELKNLSKLQTFLSQLSPPPVALVLGGDFLSPSTLSALDGGK' A
#
# COMPACT_ATOMS: atom_id res chain seq x y z
N MET A 1 -12.52 37.39 -5.07
CA MET A 1 -11.22 36.70 -5.27
C MET A 1 -11.50 35.21 -5.45
N SER A 2 -11.33 34.67 -6.66
CA SER A 2 -11.51 33.24 -6.89
C SER A 2 -10.37 32.46 -6.25
N SER A 3 -10.68 31.56 -5.31
CA SER A 3 -9.72 30.62 -4.76
C SER A 3 -9.18 29.74 -5.90
N GLN A 4 -7.87 29.80 -6.18
CA GLN A 4 -7.24 28.88 -7.12
C GLN A 4 -7.19 27.48 -6.50
N ILE A 5 -7.88 26.53 -7.13
CA ILE A 5 -7.83 25.12 -6.74
C ILE A 5 -6.55 24.53 -7.34
N LEU A 6 -5.55 24.27 -6.50
CA LEU A 6 -4.34 23.55 -6.91
C LEU A 6 -4.61 22.05 -7.04
N PRO A 7 -4.05 21.36 -8.05
CA PRO A 7 -4.16 19.92 -8.16
C PRO A 7 -3.47 19.25 -6.97
N ARG A 8 -4.14 18.25 -6.37
CA ARG A 8 -3.62 17.50 -5.22
C ARG A 8 -3.35 16.05 -5.62
N LEU A 9 -2.08 15.65 -5.53
CA LEU A 9 -1.64 14.27 -5.73
C LEU A 9 -1.45 13.58 -4.37
N ARG A 10 -1.97 12.36 -4.22
CA ARG A 10 -1.76 11.52 -3.04
C ARG A 10 -1.15 10.18 -3.46
N LEU A 11 0.07 9.93 -2.99
CA LEU A 11 0.79 8.67 -3.18
C LEU A 11 0.80 7.91 -1.85
N VAL A 12 0.51 6.61 -1.88
CA VAL A 12 0.52 5.76 -0.69
C VAL A 12 1.41 4.56 -0.96
N HIS A 13 2.37 4.33 -0.05
CA HIS A 13 3.35 3.27 -0.13
C HIS A 13 3.34 2.44 1.15
N PHE A 14 3.29 1.13 1.00
CA PHE A 14 3.47 0.16 2.09
C PHE A 14 4.70 -0.69 1.76
N SER A 15 5.62 -0.85 2.72
CA SER A 15 6.79 -1.71 2.60
C SER A 15 6.84 -2.71 3.75
N ASP A 16 7.68 -3.75 3.58
CA ASP A 16 8.03 -4.71 4.63
C ASP A 16 6.78 -5.41 5.21
N VAL A 17 5.80 -5.68 4.33
CA VAL A 17 4.52 -6.27 4.70
C VAL A 17 4.67 -7.79 4.77
N TYR A 18 5.29 -8.29 5.83
CA TYR A 18 5.51 -9.72 6.03
C TYR A 18 4.22 -10.53 6.32
N GLU A 19 3.13 -9.87 6.72
CA GLU A 19 1.86 -10.52 7.01
C GLU A 19 0.65 -9.68 6.53
N LEU A 20 -0.31 -10.34 5.87
CA LEU A 20 -1.50 -9.69 5.30
C LEU A 20 -2.72 -9.64 6.25
N LYS A 21 -2.51 -9.80 7.57
CA LYS A 21 -3.59 -9.91 8.58
C LYS A 21 -4.56 -8.72 8.59
N ASN A 22 -4.15 -7.55 8.11
CA ASN A 22 -4.94 -6.32 8.12
C ASN A 22 -5.29 -5.80 6.71
N LEU A 23 -5.15 -6.61 5.66
CA LEU A 23 -5.37 -6.16 4.28
C LEU A 23 -6.78 -5.59 4.04
N SER A 24 -7.81 -6.22 4.61
CA SER A 24 -9.20 -5.72 4.49
C SER A 24 -9.41 -4.38 5.18
N LYS A 25 -8.79 -4.15 6.34
CA LYS A 25 -8.83 -2.87 7.04
C LYS A 25 -8.10 -1.78 6.25
N LEU A 26 -6.98 -2.14 5.63
CA LEU A 26 -6.24 -1.25 4.76
C LEU A 26 -7.10 -0.81 3.56
N GLN A 27 -7.81 -1.74 2.92
CA GLN A 27 -8.73 -1.41 1.83
C GLN A 27 -9.82 -0.43 2.27
N THR A 28 -10.43 -0.65 3.43
CA THR A 28 -11.43 0.25 4.02
C THR A 28 -10.84 1.63 4.35
N PHE A 29 -9.62 1.69 4.86
CA PHE A 29 -8.94 2.95 5.13
C PHE A 29 -8.69 3.74 3.83
N LEU A 30 -8.19 3.08 2.78
CA LEU A 30 -7.89 3.73 1.50
C LEU A 30 -9.14 4.26 0.80
N SER A 31 -10.28 3.59 0.94
CA SER A 31 -11.55 4.04 0.33
C SER A 31 -12.14 5.30 0.97
N GLN A 32 -11.74 5.63 2.20
CA GLN A 32 -12.19 6.82 2.93
C GLN A 32 -11.36 8.07 2.61
N LEU A 33 -10.27 7.94 1.84
CA LEU A 33 -9.35 9.04 1.53
C LEU A 33 -9.90 9.95 0.41
N SER A 34 -9.99 11.26 0.69
CA SER A 34 -10.28 12.30 -0.32
C SER A 34 -9.13 13.32 -0.42
N PRO A 35 -8.53 13.55 -1.62
CA PRO A 35 -8.77 12.82 -2.86
C PRO A 35 -8.29 11.36 -2.77
N PRO A 36 -8.84 10.46 -3.59
CA PRO A 36 -8.38 9.08 -3.64
C PRO A 36 -6.89 9.03 -4.03
N PRO A 37 -6.13 8.05 -3.50
CA PRO A 37 -4.74 7.87 -3.89
C PRO A 37 -4.65 7.55 -5.38
N VAL A 38 -3.70 8.19 -6.07
CA VAL A 38 -3.49 8.03 -7.52
C VAL A 38 -2.60 6.83 -7.83
N ALA A 39 -1.72 6.46 -6.89
CA ALA A 39 -0.93 5.24 -6.97
C ALA A 39 -0.81 4.62 -5.58
N LEU A 40 -1.10 3.32 -5.51
CA LEU A 40 -0.87 2.46 -4.36
C LEU A 40 0.28 1.52 -4.73
N VAL A 41 1.40 1.66 -4.05
CA VAL A 41 2.57 0.79 -4.25
C VAL A 41 2.75 -0.06 -3.01
N LEU A 42 2.67 -1.38 -3.19
CA LEU A 42 3.17 -2.32 -2.19
C LEU A 42 4.62 -2.62 -2.56
N GLY A 43 5.55 -1.86 -1.99
CA GLY A 43 6.97 -2.18 -2.07
C GLY A 43 7.16 -3.52 -1.36
N GLY A 44 7.75 -4.50 -2.04
CA GLY A 44 7.74 -5.91 -1.64
C GLY A 44 8.46 -6.24 -0.32
N ASP A 45 9.01 -7.45 -0.24
CA ASP A 45 9.41 -8.12 1.02
C ASP A 45 8.21 -8.69 1.80
N PHE A 46 7.28 -9.33 1.07
CA PHE A 46 6.13 -10.04 1.65
C PHE A 46 6.48 -11.37 2.32
N LEU A 47 7.69 -11.87 2.07
CA LEU A 47 8.20 -13.09 2.66
C LEU A 47 9.22 -12.68 3.71
N SER A 48 8.99 -13.06 4.97
CA SER A 48 10.05 -12.93 5.97
C SER A 48 11.27 -13.72 5.48
N PRO A 49 12.51 -13.28 5.79
CA PRO A 49 13.71 -14.06 5.49
C PRO A 49 13.70 -15.32 6.38
N SER A 50 12.95 -16.31 5.93
CA SER A 50 12.88 -17.64 6.51
C SER A 50 13.42 -18.63 5.48
N THR A 51 14.12 -19.66 5.96
CA THR A 51 14.68 -20.72 5.10
C THR A 51 13.62 -21.42 4.24
N LEU A 52 12.35 -21.40 4.67
CA LEU A 52 11.20 -21.91 3.92
C LEU A 52 10.76 -20.98 2.78
N SER A 53 10.82 -19.65 2.99
CA SER A 53 10.55 -18.66 1.93
C SER A 53 11.49 -18.78 0.73
N ALA A 54 12.72 -19.26 0.95
CA ALA A 54 13.71 -19.50 -0.10
C ALA A 54 13.48 -20.82 -0.88
N LEU A 55 12.77 -21.78 -0.28
CA LEU A 55 12.51 -23.10 -0.86
C LEU A 55 11.30 -23.09 -1.82
N ASP A 56 10.28 -22.29 -1.53
CA ASP A 56 9.06 -22.21 -2.36
C ASP A 56 9.16 -21.22 -3.53
N GLY A 57 10.25 -20.46 -3.64
CA GLY A 57 10.46 -19.50 -4.73
C GLY A 57 9.38 -18.42 -4.84
N GLY A 58 8.61 -18.20 -3.77
CA GLY A 58 7.50 -17.24 -3.74
C GLY A 58 6.35 -17.54 -4.71
N LYS A 59 6.08 -18.81 -5.03
CA LYS A 59 4.92 -19.23 -5.83
C LYS A 59 3.70 -19.60 -5.01
#